data_AF-G5RWZ9-F1
#
_entry.id   AF-G5RWZ9-F1
#
_cell.length_a   1.000
_cell.length_b   1.000
_cell.length_c   1.000
_cell.angle_alpha   90.00
_cell.angle_beta   90.00
_cell.angle_gamma   90.00
#
_symmetry.space_group_name_H-M   'P 1'
#
loop_
_entity.id
_entity.type
_entity.pdbx_description
1 polymer ?
#
loop_
_entity_poly.entity_id
_entity_poly.type
_entity_poly.pdbx_seq_one_letter_code
_entity_poly.pdbx_strand_id
1 'polypeptide(L)'
;MSIYQYGSANAALALQSDARKSETTITQSGYGNGADVGQGADNSTIELTQNGFRNNATIDQWNAKNSDITVGQYGGNNAALVNQTASDSSVMVRQVGFGNNATANQY
;
A
#
# COMPACT_ATOMS: atom_id res chain seq x y z
N MET A 1 -12.69 -3.05 1.11
CA MET A 1 -11.78 -2.06 1.70
C MET A 1 -11.86 -2.07 3.22
N SER A 2 -10.70 -2.15 3.87
CA SER A 2 -10.53 -2.16 5.33
C SER A 2 -9.32 -1.31 5.74
N ILE A 3 -9.45 -0.51 6.80
CA ILE A 3 -8.36 0.30 7.36
C ILE A 3 -8.28 0.08 8.86
N TYR A 4 -7.11 -0.32 9.34
CA TYR A 4 -6.79 -0.56 10.74
C TYR A 4 -5.68 0.39 11.18
N GLN A 5 -5.95 1.19 12.21
CA GLN A 5 -4.98 2.15 12.76
C GLN A 5 -4.80 1.92 14.25
N TYR A 6 -3.56 1.71 14.67
CA TYR A 6 -3.15 1.54 16.06
C TYR A 6 -2.09 2.58 16.42
N GLY A 7 -2.26 3.28 17.54
CA GLY A 7 -1.38 4.37 17.97
C GLY A 7 -1.98 5.74 17.70
N SER A 8 -1.17 6.72 17.30
CA SER A 8 -1.62 8.12 17.18
C SER A 8 -1.10 8.81 15.92
N ALA A 9 -1.83 9.80 15.43
CA ALA A 9 -1.49 10.60 14.24
C ALA A 9 -1.29 9.79 12.93
N ASN A 10 -1.79 8.56 12.85
CA ASN A 10 -1.81 7.83 11.58
C ASN A 10 -2.88 8.42 10.66
N ALA A 11 -2.59 8.49 9.37
CA ALA A 11 -3.51 8.93 8.33
C ALA A 11 -3.51 7.92 7.19
N ALA A 12 -4.70 7.55 6.73
CA ALA A 12 -4.87 6.68 5.59
C ALA A 12 -6.01 7.22 4.72
N LEU A 13 -5.73 7.37 3.44
CA LEU A 13 -6.70 7.60 2.39
C LEU A 13 -6.73 6.36 1.49
N ALA A 14 -7.92 5.85 1.21
CA ALA A 14 -8.09 4.72 0.32
C ALA A 14 -9.31 4.94 -0.56
N LEU A 15 -9.14 4.66 -1.85
CA LEU A 15 -10.20 4.71 -2.85
C LEU A 15 -10.25 3.37 -3.58
N GLN A 16 -11.43 2.75 -3.59
CA GLN A 16 -11.72 1.57 -4.38
C GLN A 16 -12.82 1.91 -5.39
N SER A 17 -12.50 1.94 -6.68
CA SER A 17 -13.42 2.29 -7.77
C SER A 17 -13.26 1.34 -8.93
N ASP A 18 -14.35 0.84 -9.53
CA ASP A 18 -14.29 -0.13 -10.64
C ASP A 18 -13.40 -1.36 -10.35
N ALA A 19 -13.45 -1.85 -9.11
CA ALA A 19 -12.62 -2.93 -8.60
C ALA A 19 -13.49 -4.08 -8.07
N ARG A 20 -14.15 -4.83 -8.97
CA ARG A 20 -15.04 -5.94 -8.59
C ARG A 20 -14.23 -7.09 -8.02
N LYS A 21 -14.72 -7.65 -6.90
CA LYS A 21 -14.06 -8.76 -6.17
C LYS A 21 -12.61 -8.44 -5.78
N SER A 22 -12.33 -7.17 -5.53
CA SER A 22 -11.01 -6.70 -5.14
C SER A 22 -11.01 -6.29 -3.68
N GLU A 23 -9.85 -6.39 -3.06
CA GLU A 23 -9.64 -6.06 -1.66
C GLU A 23 -8.52 -5.03 -1.51
N THR A 24 -8.70 -4.14 -0.54
CA THR A 24 -7.70 -3.17 -0.12
C THR A 24 -7.70 -3.16 1.38
N THR A 25 -6.55 -3.52 1.96
CA THR A 25 -6.34 -3.57 3.41
C THR A 25 -5.13 -2.74 3.78
N ILE A 26 -5.34 -1.77 4.66
CA ILE A 26 -4.30 -0.90 5.20
C ILE A 26 -4.22 -1.13 6.71
N THR A 27 -3.04 -1.50 7.20
CA THR A 27 -2.75 -1.67 8.62
C THR A 27 -1.60 -0.77 9.03
N GLN A 28 -1.89 0.22 9.87
CA GLN A 28 -0.92 1.16 10.42
C GLN A 28 -0.79 0.95 11.93
N SER A 29 0.43 0.76 12.41
CA SER A 29 0.71 0.62 13.84
C SER A 29 1.90 1.50 14.23
N GLY A 30 1.67 2.42 15.16
CA GLY A 30 2.68 3.36 15.68
C GLY A 30 2.25 4.82 15.53
N TYR A 31 3.18 5.69 15.13
CA TYR A 31 3.00 7.15 15.18
C TYR A 31 3.23 7.84 13.84
N GLY A 32 2.24 8.59 13.35
CA GLY A 32 2.44 9.47 12.21
C GLY A 32 2.61 8.76 10.87
N ASN A 33 2.14 7.52 10.71
CA ASN A 33 2.23 6.83 9.42
C ASN A 33 1.18 7.38 8.44
N GLY A 34 1.57 7.51 7.16
CA GLY A 34 0.74 8.03 6.07
C GLY A 34 0.55 6.99 4.97
N ALA A 35 -0.69 6.83 4.49
CA ALA A 35 -1.02 5.95 3.38
C ALA A 35 -1.97 6.65 2.41
N ASP A 36 -1.70 6.54 1.11
CA ASP A 36 -2.60 6.91 0.02
C ASP A 36 -2.69 5.74 -0.96
N VAL A 37 -3.89 5.17 -1.13
CA VAL A 37 -4.08 3.93 -1.88
C VAL A 37 -5.26 4.03 -2.85
N GLY A 38 -4.97 3.93 -4.14
CA GLY A 38 -5.94 3.82 -5.22
C GLY A 38 -6.04 2.40 -5.77
N GLN A 39 -7.24 1.83 -5.76
CA GLN A 39 -7.55 0.51 -6.32
C GLN A 39 -8.65 0.61 -7.38
N GLY A 40 -8.30 0.29 -8.62
CA GLY A 40 -9.22 0.21 -9.76
C GLY A 40 -8.93 -0.94 -10.70
N ALA A 41 -8.55 -2.09 -10.13
CA ALA A 41 -8.44 -3.35 -10.85
C ALA A 41 -9.44 -4.40 -10.32
N ASP A 42 -10.00 -5.23 -11.21
CA ASP A 42 -10.87 -6.35 -10.84
C ASP A 42 -10.05 -7.56 -10.32
N ASN A 43 -10.62 -8.37 -9.42
CA ASN A 43 -10.01 -9.56 -8.82
C ASN A 43 -8.60 -9.32 -8.26
N SER A 44 -8.36 -8.18 -7.62
CA SER A 44 -7.00 -7.74 -7.24
C SER A 44 -6.91 -7.35 -5.78
N THR A 45 -5.74 -7.53 -5.17
CA THR A 45 -5.52 -7.25 -3.74
C THR A 45 -4.45 -6.20 -3.55
N ILE A 46 -4.72 -5.21 -2.69
CA ILE A 46 -3.68 -4.34 -2.13
C ILE A 46 -3.61 -4.59 -0.62
N GLU A 47 -2.43 -4.95 -0.14
CA GLU A 47 -2.11 -5.06 1.28
C GLU A 47 -0.96 -4.10 1.64
N LEU A 48 -1.24 -3.15 2.51
CA LEU A 48 -0.25 -2.22 3.07
C LEU A 48 -0.14 -2.41 4.58
N THR A 49 1.06 -2.72 5.06
CA THR A 49 1.39 -2.75 6.49
C THR A 49 2.49 -1.75 6.80
N GLN A 50 2.20 -0.80 7.71
CA GLN A 50 3.16 0.17 8.24
C GLN A 50 3.29 -0.03 9.75
N ASN A 51 4.48 -0.40 10.21
CA ASN A 51 4.80 -0.58 11.61
C ASN A 51 5.98 0.31 12.01
N GLY A 52 5.74 1.25 12.93
CA GLY A 52 6.74 2.19 13.42
C GLY A 52 6.27 3.64 13.27
N PHE A 53 7.16 4.55 12.86
CA PHE A 53 6.86 5.97 12.87
C PHE A 53 7.15 6.68 11.54
N ARG A 54 6.26 7.60 11.14
CA ARG A 54 6.45 8.45 9.95
C ARG A 54 6.76 7.68 8.65
N ASN A 55 6.26 6.45 8.53
CA ASN A 55 6.32 5.75 7.25
C ASN A 55 5.27 6.33 6.30
N ASN A 56 5.59 6.44 5.01
CA ASN A 56 4.69 6.95 3.98
C ASN A 56 4.61 5.96 2.82
N ALA A 57 3.41 5.65 2.35
CA ALA A 57 3.19 4.79 1.20
C ALA A 57 2.15 5.38 0.26
N THR A 58 2.46 5.37 -1.03
CA THR A 58 1.53 5.67 -2.12
C THR A 58 1.43 4.46 -3.03
N ILE A 59 0.23 3.93 -3.22
CA ILE A 59 -0.02 2.73 -4.02
C ILE A 59 -1.15 3.01 -5.01
N ASP A 60 -0.87 2.82 -6.29
CA ASP A 60 -1.84 2.95 -7.37
C ASP A 60 -1.90 1.65 -8.19
N GLN A 61 -3.04 0.96 -8.13
CA GLN A 61 -3.31 -0.23 -8.94
C GLN A 61 -4.51 0.05 -9.86
N TRP A 62 -4.26 0.12 -11.17
CA TRP A 62 -5.29 0.46 -12.15
C TRP A 62 -5.17 -0.44 -13.38
N ASN A 63 -6.30 -0.98 -13.85
CA ASN A 63 -6.34 -1.89 -15.02
C ASN A 63 -5.52 -3.19 -14.90
N ALA A 64 -5.07 -3.54 -13.70
CA ALA A 64 -4.21 -4.69 -13.41
C ALA A 64 -5.02 -5.90 -12.92
N LYS A 65 -5.79 -6.55 -13.79
CA LYS A 65 -6.66 -7.67 -13.36
C LYS A 65 -5.85 -8.81 -12.75
N ASN A 66 -6.45 -9.52 -11.78
CA ASN A 66 -5.84 -10.67 -11.12
C ASN A 66 -4.42 -10.36 -10.58
N SER A 67 -4.22 -9.18 -9.99
CA SER A 67 -2.88 -8.75 -9.57
C SER A 67 -2.85 -8.34 -8.10
N ASP A 68 -1.70 -8.55 -7.47
CA ASP A 68 -1.54 -8.30 -6.04
C ASP A 68 -0.38 -7.33 -5.75
N ILE A 69 -0.62 -6.40 -4.84
CA ILE A 69 0.41 -5.52 -4.29
C ILE A 69 0.51 -5.76 -2.79
N THR A 70 1.72 -6.05 -2.33
CA THR A 70 2.04 -6.13 -0.89
C THR A 70 3.15 -5.16 -0.55
N VAL A 71 2.89 -4.23 0.36
CA VAL A 71 3.86 -3.25 0.87
C VAL A 71 4.00 -3.39 2.37
N GLY A 72 5.22 -3.66 2.84
CA GLY A 72 5.57 -3.71 4.26
C GLY A 72 6.64 -2.69 4.61
N GLN A 73 6.33 -1.75 5.50
CA GLN A 73 7.27 -0.76 6.03
C GLN A 73 7.45 -0.96 7.54
N TYR A 74 8.66 -1.33 7.96
CA TYR A 74 9.01 -1.58 9.36
C TYR A 74 10.12 -0.63 9.80
N GLY A 75 9.87 0.19 10.81
CA GLY A 75 10.81 1.19 11.32
C GLY A 75 10.33 2.61 11.09
N GLY A 76 11.25 3.51 10.73
CA GLY A 76 11.01 4.96 10.76
C GLY A 76 11.27 5.65 9.42
N ASN A 77 10.45 6.63 9.05
CA ASN A 77 10.70 7.47 7.86
C ASN A 77 10.91 6.67 6.55
N ASN A 78 10.27 5.51 6.39
CA ASN A 78 10.35 4.77 5.12
C ASN A 78 9.34 5.35 4.11
N ALA A 79 9.69 5.39 2.83
CA ALA A 79 8.84 5.86 1.74
C ALA A 79 8.71 4.80 0.65
N ALA A 80 7.48 4.45 0.28
CA ALA A 80 7.18 3.51 -0.80
C ALA A 80 6.26 4.14 -1.83
N LEU A 81 6.61 3.99 -3.11
CA LEU A 81 5.75 4.34 -4.26
C LEU A 81 5.57 3.09 -5.11
N VAL A 82 4.33 2.65 -5.30
CA VAL A 82 4.00 1.49 -6.13
C VAL A 82 2.97 1.87 -7.18
N ASN A 83 3.29 1.63 -8.45
CA ASN A 83 2.35 1.75 -9.56
C ASN A 83 2.25 0.41 -10.30
N GLN A 84 1.05 -0.15 -10.38
CA GLN A 84 0.79 -1.42 -11.06
C GLN A 84 -0.32 -1.26 -12.10
N THR A 85 0.00 -1.63 -13.34
CA THR A 85 -0.99 -1.71 -14.43
C THR A 85 -0.96 -3.03 -15.21
N ALA A 86 0.04 -3.89 -14.96
CA ALA A 86 0.12 -5.20 -15.58
C ALA A 86 -0.92 -6.15 -14.97
N SER A 87 -1.64 -6.89 -15.81
CA SER A 87 -2.51 -7.98 -15.34
C SER A 87 -1.71 -9.25 -15.02
N ASP A 88 -2.27 -10.11 -14.18
CA ASP A 88 -1.68 -11.39 -13.75
C ASP A 88 -0.27 -11.22 -13.15
N SER A 89 -0.09 -10.17 -12.34
CA SER A 89 1.21 -9.75 -11.84
C SER A 89 1.23 -9.53 -10.32
N SER A 90 2.42 -9.51 -9.72
CA SER A 90 2.58 -9.28 -8.29
C SER A 90 3.76 -8.35 -8.01
N VAL A 91 3.51 -7.33 -7.18
CA VAL A 91 4.53 -6.42 -6.67
C VAL A 91 4.67 -6.59 -5.16
N MET A 92 5.90 -6.81 -4.71
CA MET A 92 6.26 -6.80 -3.30
C MET A 92 7.26 -5.68 -3.02
N VAL A 93 6.96 -4.83 -2.03
CA VAL A 93 7.91 -3.89 -1.45
C VAL A 93 8.06 -4.18 0.04
N ARG A 94 9.30 -4.37 0.50
CA ARG A 94 9.62 -4.53 1.92
C ARG A 94 10.76 -3.62 2.34
N GLN A 95 10.48 -2.71 3.27
CA GLN A 95 11.44 -1.76 3.82
C GLN A 95 11.60 -2.01 5.32
N VAL A 96 12.83 -2.15 5.77
CA VAL A 96 13.16 -2.38 7.19
C VAL A 96 14.26 -1.40 7.61
N GLY A 97 14.04 -0.66 8.68
CA GLY A 97 15.02 0.30 9.22
C GLY A 97 14.54 1.75 9.12
N PHE A 98 15.49 2.66 8.95
CA PHE A 98 15.24 4.10 8.95
C PHE A 98 15.57 4.74 7.60
N GLY A 99 14.64 5.50 7.02
CA GLY A 99 14.91 6.34 5.86
C GLY A 99 15.01 5.61 4.52
N ASN A 100 14.43 4.41 4.39
CA ASN A 100 14.45 3.69 3.12
C ASN A 100 13.50 4.34 2.10
N ASN A 101 13.87 4.35 0.83
CA ASN A 101 12.99 4.75 -0.27
C ASN A 101 12.91 3.62 -1.31
N ALA A 102 11.70 3.26 -1.74
CA ALA A 102 11.47 2.20 -2.69
C ALA A 102 10.44 2.65 -3.72
N THR A 103 10.74 2.39 -4.99
CA THR A 103 9.80 2.59 -6.10
C THR A 103 9.68 1.30 -6.88
N ALA A 104 8.45 0.84 -7.07
CA ALA A 104 8.15 -0.33 -7.89
C ALA A 104 7.10 0.08 -8.93
N ASN A 105 7.45 -0.10 -10.21
CA ASN A 105 6.54 0.13 -11.32
C ASN A 105 6.45 -1.16 -12.13
N GLN A 106 5.23 -1.58 -12.43
CA GLN A 106 4.99 -2.74 -13.29
C GLN A 106 3.84 -2.41 -14.26
N TYR A 107 4.07 -2.70 -15.54
CA TYR A 107 3.23 -2.33 -16.68
C TYR A 107 2.99 -3.54 -17.57
#